data_AF-A0A8J5R2J6-F1
#
_entry.id   AF-A0A8J5R2J6-F1
#
_cell.length_a   1.000
_cell.length_b   1.000
_cell.length_c   1.000
_cell.angle_alpha   90.00
_cell.angle_beta   90.00
_cell.angle_gamma   90.00
#
_symmetry.space_group_name_H-M   'P 1'
#
loop_
_entity.id
_entity.type
_entity.pdbx_description
1 polymer ?
#
loop_
_entity_poly.entity_id
_entity_poly.type
_entity_poly.pdbx_seq_one_letter_code
_entity_poly.pdbx_strand_id
1 'polypeptide(L)'
;MGAVLFVVAWALVAAIPCQDRGLQAHLTVPRNFPWAGPVMTLYERILDESKKKERKHSCGLLKEIHQIELSTRQLMEITDAAEFPLAEEKDVEVQEAAQELVQVCESLKDGLDPLERQVREMFHRIVRTRTEMLDYLSRLRNTG
;
A
#
# COMPACT_ATOMS: atom_id res chain seq x y z
N MET A 1 23.38 16.82 5.57
CA MET A 1 22.08 16.91 4.87
C MET A 1 21.76 15.65 4.06
N GLY A 2 22.65 15.15 3.19
CA GLY A 2 22.38 13.96 2.36
C GLY A 2 21.98 12.68 3.13
N ALA A 3 22.65 12.38 4.24
CA ALA A 3 22.31 11.22 5.08
C ALA A 3 20.88 11.30 5.68
N VAL A 4 20.43 12.49 6.07
CA VAL A 4 19.07 12.69 6.60
C VAL A 4 18.03 12.51 5.50
N LEU A 5 18.28 13.06 4.30
CA LEU A 5 17.40 12.86 3.15
C LEU A 5 17.30 11.38 2.74
N PHE A 6 18.42 10.65 2.78
CA PHE A 6 18.44 9.22 2.52
C PHE A 6 17.61 8.43 3.54
N VAL A 7 17.75 8.72 4.83
CA VAL A 7 16.94 8.11 5.90
C VAL A 7 15.46 8.38 5.71
N VAL A 8 15.09 9.61 5.37
CA VAL A 8 13.68 9.99 5.13
C VAL A 8 13.14 9.28 3.89
N ALA A 9 13.88 9.27 2.79
CA ALA A 9 13.48 8.58 1.56
C ALA A 9 13.33 7.06 1.80
N TRP A 10 14.26 6.45 2.53
CA TRP A 10 14.19 5.04 2.92
C TRP A 10 12.99 4.75 3.82
N ALA A 11 12.72 5.59 4.83
CA ALA A 11 11.59 5.40 5.74
C ALA A 11 10.23 5.53 5.02
N LEU A 12 10.13 6.43 4.03
CA LEU A 12 8.95 6.55 3.18
C LEU A 12 8.72 5.30 2.33
N VAL A 13 9.79 4.75 1.76
CA VAL A 13 9.78 3.48 1.02
C VAL A 13 9.39 2.31 1.93
N ALA A 14 9.92 2.26 3.15
CA ALA A 14 9.61 1.23 4.15
C ALA A 14 8.13 1.18 4.55
N ALA A 15 7.42 2.32 4.47
CA ALA A 15 6.00 2.40 4.78
C ALA A 15 5.10 1.82 3.68
N ILE A 16 5.63 1.56 2.48
CA ILE A 16 4.86 1.04 1.35
C ILE A 16 4.90 -0.49 1.37
N PRO A 17 3.74 -1.18 1.55
CA PRO A 17 3.69 -2.63 1.74
C PRO A 17 4.09 -3.48 0.52
N CYS A 18 4.45 -2.84 -0.59
CA CYS A 18 4.77 -3.48 -1.86
C CYS A 18 6.27 -3.71 -2.08
N GLN A 19 7.14 -3.13 -1.24
CA GLN A 19 8.56 -3.05 -1.55
C GLN A 19 9.39 -4.04 -0.73
N ASP A 20 9.38 -5.30 -1.15
CA ASP A 20 10.18 -6.37 -0.52
C ASP A 20 11.70 -6.18 -0.64
N ARG A 21 12.11 -5.42 -1.66
CA ARG A 21 13.52 -5.30 -2.08
C ARG A 21 14.20 -4.02 -1.63
N GLY A 22 13.45 -3.04 -1.10
CA GLY A 22 13.98 -1.71 -0.76
C GLY A 22 14.45 -1.54 0.68
N LEU A 23 14.11 -2.48 1.56
CA LEU A 23 14.30 -2.30 3.00
C LEU A 23 15.72 -2.63 3.49
N GLN A 24 16.45 -3.48 2.75
CA GLN A 24 17.86 -3.85 3.01
C GLN A 24 18.84 -2.73 2.59
N ALA A 25 18.50 -1.46 2.82
CA ALA A 25 19.37 -0.35 2.49
C ALA A 25 20.37 -0.15 3.63
N HIS A 26 21.63 -0.57 3.46
CA HIS A 26 22.68 -0.38 4.48
C HIS A 26 22.86 1.11 4.80
N LEU A 27 22.20 1.56 5.87
CA LEU A 27 22.32 2.92 6.36
C LEU A 27 23.62 3.05 7.18
N THR A 28 24.60 3.73 6.61
CA THR A 28 25.85 4.07 7.31
C THR A 28 25.83 5.55 7.67
N VAL A 29 25.40 5.88 8.89
CA VAL A 29 25.46 7.26 9.41
C VAL A 29 26.78 7.46 10.19
N PRO A 30 27.59 8.48 9.86
CA PRO A 30 28.76 8.86 10.65
C PRO A 30 28.40 9.18 12.12
N ARG A 31 29.08 8.53 13.08
CA ARG A 31 28.81 8.64 14.53
C ARG A 31 29.14 10.01 15.15
N ASN A 32 29.75 10.91 14.39
CA ASN A 32 30.09 12.26 14.83
C ASN A 32 28.88 13.21 14.92
N PHE A 33 27.71 12.79 14.44
CA PHE A 33 26.50 13.59 14.55
C PHE A 33 25.65 13.20 15.77
N PRO A 34 25.17 14.18 16.57
CA PRO A 34 24.37 13.90 17.76
C PRO A 34 23.02 13.22 17.47
N TRP A 35 22.49 13.34 16.24
CA TRP A 35 21.26 12.67 15.81
C TRP A 35 21.49 11.24 15.27
N ALA A 36 22.74 10.81 15.08
CA ALA A 36 23.06 9.52 14.47
C ALA A 36 22.54 8.33 15.30
N GLY A 37 22.68 8.39 16.62
CA GLY A 37 22.19 7.36 17.54
C GLY A 37 20.67 7.14 17.45
N PRO A 38 19.85 8.20 17.67
CA PRO A 38 18.40 8.12 17.52
C PRO A 38 17.91 7.67 16.13
N VAL A 39 18.63 8.03 15.07
CA VAL A 39 18.30 7.59 13.71
C VAL A 39 18.58 6.09 13.51
N MET A 40 19.69 5.60 14.04
CA MET A 40 20.01 4.16 13.96
C MET A 40 19.02 3.31 14.76
N THR A 41 18.56 3.78 15.92
CA THR A 41 17.54 3.04 16.70
C THR A 41 16.19 3.00 15.99
N LEU A 42 15.80 4.08 15.31
CA LEU A 42 14.60 4.10 14.46
C LEU A 42 14.74 3.14 13.27
N TYR A 43 15.90 3.15 12.61
CA TYR A 43 16.20 2.26 11.49
C TYR A 43 16.09 0.78 11.89
N GLU A 44 16.70 0.38 13.01
CA GLU A 44 16.63 -0.99 13.53
C GLU A 44 15.19 -1.39 13.88
N ARG A 45 14.42 -0.50 14.53
CA ARG A 45 13.03 -0.78 14.89
C ARG A 45 12.15 -0.99 13.66
N ILE A 46 12.32 -0.16 12.63
CA ILE A 46 11.59 -0.29 11.36
C ILE A 46 11.93 -1.62 10.67
N LEU A 47 13.21 -2.02 10.68
CA LEU A 47 13.63 -3.33 10.16
C LEU A 47 13.01 -4.50 10.94
N ASP A 48 12.96 -4.42 12.27
CA ASP A 48 12.37 -5.50 13.08
C ASP A 48 10.86 -5.61 12.87
N GLU A 49 10.15 -4.47 12.84
CA GLU A 49 8.70 -4.46 12.56
C GLU A 49 8.38 -4.97 11.15
N SER A 50 9.25 -4.73 10.17
CA SER A 50 9.07 -5.27 8.82
C SER A 50 9.18 -6.79 8.73
N LYS A 51 10.05 -7.40 9.56
CA LYS A 51 10.27 -8.85 9.59
C LYS A 51 9.15 -9.58 10.33
N LYS A 52 8.58 -8.95 11.36
CA LYS A 52 7.45 -9.49 12.14
C LYS A 52 6.15 -9.56 11.34
N LYS A 53 6.03 -8.75 10.28
CA LYS A 53 4.89 -8.78 9.37
C LYS A 53 5.01 -10.00 8.43
N GLU A 54 4.91 -11.20 9.00
CA GLU A 54 4.69 -12.41 8.22
C GLU A 54 3.39 -12.20 7.43
N ARG A 55 3.52 -12.27 6.10
CA ARG A 55 2.57 -11.76 5.10
C ARG A 55 1.29 -12.58 4.97
N LYS A 56 0.55 -12.76 6.06
CA LYS A 56 -0.79 -13.38 5.96
C LYS A 56 -1.87 -12.41 5.47
N HIS A 57 -1.61 -11.10 5.43
CA HIS A 57 -2.62 -10.10 5.07
C HIS A 57 -2.18 -8.98 4.11
N SER A 58 -0.96 -9.00 3.55
CA SER A 58 -0.50 -7.90 2.68
C SER A 58 -0.78 -8.08 1.18
N CYS A 59 -1.38 -9.20 0.77
CA CYS A 59 -1.72 -9.49 -0.63
C CYS A 59 -3.21 -9.36 -0.95
N GLY A 60 -4.03 -8.73 -0.10
CA GLY A 60 -5.48 -8.57 -0.33
C GLY A 60 -5.79 -8.05 -1.74
N LEU A 61 -5.11 -6.97 -2.14
CA LEU A 61 -5.27 -6.37 -3.47
C LEU A 61 -4.84 -7.29 -4.63
N LEU A 62 -3.78 -8.09 -4.48
CA LEU A 62 -3.35 -9.02 -5.54
C LEU A 62 -4.32 -10.20 -5.70
N LYS A 63 -4.93 -10.65 -4.60
CA LYS A 63 -5.90 -11.75 -4.64
C LYS A 63 -7.21 -11.31 -5.29
N GLU A 64 -7.75 -10.15 -4.90
CA GLU A 64 -9.00 -9.62 -5.46
C GLU A 64 -8.84 -9.29 -6.95
N ILE A 65 -7.74 -8.65 -7.36
CA ILE A 65 -7.46 -8.36 -8.78
C ILE A 65 -7.35 -9.66 -9.60
N HIS A 66 -6.68 -10.68 -9.06
CA HIS A 66 -6.58 -11.97 -9.75
C HIS A 66 -7.93 -12.70 -9.82
N GLN A 67 -8.77 -12.59 -8.79
CA GLN A 67 -10.13 -13.12 -8.84
C GLN A 67 -11.00 -12.38 -9.86
N ILE A 68 -10.91 -11.05 -9.96
CA ILE A 68 -11.60 -10.29 -11.02
C ILE A 68 -11.19 -10.79 -12.41
N GLU A 69 -9.89 -11.02 -12.64
CA GLU A 69 -9.39 -11.55 -13.90
C GLU A 69 -10.03 -12.92 -14.23
N LEU A 70 -10.06 -13.83 -13.26
CA LEU A 70 -10.66 -15.17 -13.43
C LEU A 70 -12.17 -15.10 -13.69
N SER A 71 -12.93 -14.38 -12.85
CA SER A 71 -14.38 -14.27 -12.98
C SER A 71 -14.78 -13.55 -14.27
N THR A 72 -14.03 -12.52 -14.68
CA THR A 72 -14.26 -11.83 -15.96
C THR A 72 -13.99 -12.75 -17.15
N ARG A 73 -12.93 -13.56 -17.08
CA ARG A 73 -12.60 -14.51 -18.13
C ARG A 73 -13.64 -15.62 -18.27
N GLN A 74 -14.10 -16.18 -17.15
CA GLN A 74 -15.18 -17.16 -17.15
C GLN A 74 -16.45 -16.58 -17.76
N LEU A 75 -16.84 -15.35 -17.37
CA LEU A 75 -17.99 -14.68 -17.95
C LEU A 75 -17.82 -14.50 -19.47
N MET A 76 -16.67 -14.02 -19.94
CA MET A 76 -16.36 -13.89 -21.36
C MET A 76 -16.49 -15.22 -22.11
N GLU A 77 -15.91 -16.31 -21.60
CA GLU A 77 -15.97 -17.64 -22.21
C GLU A 77 -17.42 -18.14 -22.36
N ILE A 78 -18.28 -17.87 -21.38
CA ILE A 78 -19.71 -18.23 -21.45
C ILE A 78 -20.45 -17.37 -22.48
N THR A 79 -20.22 -16.05 -22.49
CA THR A 79 -20.87 -15.15 -23.46
C THR A 79 -20.37 -15.31 -24.90
N ASP A 80 -19.11 -15.65 -25.13
CA ASP A 80 -18.57 -15.88 -26.48
C ASP A 80 -19.13 -17.16 -27.13
N ALA A 81 -19.53 -18.13 -26.31
CA ALA A 81 -20.18 -19.36 -26.75
C ALA A 81 -21.72 -19.24 -26.86
N ALA A 82 -22.29 -18.06 -26.58
CA ALA A 82 -23.73 -17.86 -26.56
C ALA A 82 -24.32 -17.77 -27.98
N GLU A 83 -25.24 -18.67 -28.30
CA GLU A 83 -26.15 -18.54 -29.45
C GLU A 83 -27.54 -18.14 -28.96
N PHE A 84 -28.10 -17.09 -29.57
CA PHE A 84 -29.39 -16.53 -29.14
C PHE A 84 -30.56 -17.11 -29.96
N PRO A 85 -31.74 -17.34 -29.34
CA PRO A 85 -32.03 -17.14 -27.91
C PRO A 85 -31.35 -18.18 -27.01
N LEU A 86 -30.87 -17.73 -25.85
CA LEU A 86 -30.19 -18.59 -24.88
C LEU A 86 -31.13 -19.68 -24.36
N ALA A 87 -30.60 -20.89 -24.18
CA ALA A 87 -31.27 -21.92 -23.41
C ALA A 87 -31.34 -21.50 -21.93
N GLU A 88 -32.40 -21.88 -21.23
CA GLU A 88 -32.66 -21.50 -19.83
C GLU A 88 -31.47 -21.84 -18.91
N GLU A 89 -30.84 -22.99 -19.11
CA GLU A 89 -29.64 -23.41 -18.37
C GLU A 89 -28.44 -22.47 -18.62
N LYS A 90 -28.26 -22.01 -19.86
CA LYS A 90 -27.18 -21.07 -20.22
C LYS A 90 -27.45 -19.66 -19.71
N ASP A 91 -28.72 -19.25 -19.66
CA ASP A 91 -29.12 -17.97 -19.08
C ASP A 91 -28.82 -17.92 -17.57
N VAL A 92 -29.13 -19.00 -16.85
CA VAL A 92 -28.78 -19.16 -15.43
C VAL A 92 -27.26 -19.13 -15.22
N GLU A 93 -26.49 -19.84 -16.05
CA GLU A 93 -25.02 -19.88 -15.96
C GLU A 93 -24.39 -18.48 -16.16
N VAL A 94 -24.89 -17.70 -17.12
CA VAL A 94 -24.47 -16.31 -17.34
C VAL A 94 -24.82 -15.45 -16.13
N GLN A 95 -26.01 -15.60 -15.57
CA GLN A 95 -26.47 -14.83 -14.41
C GLN A 95 -25.61 -15.12 -13.17
N GLU A 96 -25.29 -16.39 -12.91
CA GLU A 96 -24.42 -16.80 -11.81
C GLU A 96 -23.00 -16.25 -11.96
N ALA A 97 -22.39 -16.38 -13.14
CA ALA A 97 -21.05 -15.85 -13.42
C ALA A 97 -20.98 -14.32 -13.29
N ALA A 98 -22.03 -13.62 -13.76
CA ALA A 98 -22.14 -12.18 -13.59
C ALA A 98 -22.28 -11.79 -12.11
N GLN A 99 -23.04 -12.56 -11.33
CA GLN A 99 -23.23 -12.30 -9.92
C GLN A 99 -21.96 -12.58 -9.10
N GLU A 100 -21.17 -13.58 -9.46
CA GLU A 100 -19.85 -13.82 -8.89
C GLU A 100 -18.92 -12.62 -9.13
N LEU A 101 -18.86 -12.11 -10.38
CA LEU A 101 -18.04 -10.93 -10.70
C LEU A 101 -18.46 -9.70 -9.90
N VAL A 102 -19.77 -9.48 -9.70
CA VAL A 102 -20.29 -8.41 -8.85
C VAL A 102 -19.78 -8.56 -7.41
N GLN A 103 -19.87 -9.75 -6.82
CA GLN A 103 -19.40 -10.00 -5.45
C GLN A 103 -17.90 -9.73 -5.29
N VAL A 104 -17.09 -10.14 -6.28
CA VAL A 104 -15.65 -9.86 -6.26
C VAL A 104 -15.39 -8.35 -6.33
N CYS A 105 -16.12 -7.62 -7.18
CA CYS A 105 -15.99 -6.16 -7.28
C CYS A 105 -16.41 -5.43 -6.00
N GLU A 106 -17.47 -5.90 -5.33
CA GLU A 106 -17.90 -5.37 -4.04
C GLU A 106 -16.82 -5.61 -2.96
N SER A 107 -16.26 -6.81 -2.90
CA SER A 107 -15.18 -7.13 -1.95
C SER A 107 -13.93 -6.27 -2.17
N LEU A 108 -13.56 -6.01 -3.44
CA LEU A 108 -12.46 -5.13 -3.79
C LEU A 108 -12.76 -3.69 -3.33
N LYS A 109 -13.98 -3.21 -3.59
CA LYS A 109 -14.40 -1.86 -3.19
C LYS A 109 -14.35 -1.67 -1.67
N ASP A 110 -14.86 -2.66 -0.93
CA ASP A 110 -14.82 -2.67 0.54
C ASP A 110 -13.40 -2.64 1.10
N GLY A 111 -12.42 -3.21 0.38
CA GLY A 111 -11.00 -3.12 0.72
C GLY A 111 -10.34 -1.79 0.30
N LEU A 112 -10.69 -1.25 -0.86
CA LEU A 112 -10.10 -0.04 -1.43
C LEU A 112 -10.53 1.24 -0.69
N ASP A 113 -11.79 1.35 -0.29
CA ASP A 113 -12.32 2.53 0.39
C ASP A 113 -11.57 2.84 1.71
N PRO A 114 -11.39 1.87 2.64
CA PRO A 114 -10.58 2.05 3.84
C PRO A 114 -9.11 2.32 3.54
N LEU A 115 -8.56 1.70 2.50
CA LEU A 115 -7.17 1.90 2.10
C LEU A 115 -6.93 3.34 1.64
N GLU A 116 -7.81 3.87 0.78
CA GLU A 116 -7.73 5.25 0.30
C GLU A 116 -7.77 6.24 1.48
N ARG A 117 -8.69 6.01 2.44
CA ARG A 117 -8.81 6.83 3.65
C ARG A 117 -7.52 6.79 4.48
N GLN A 118 -6.94 5.62 4.71
CA GLN A 118 -5.69 5.47 5.46
C GLN A 118 -4.51 6.14 4.77
N VAL A 119 -4.37 5.97 3.45
CA VAL A 119 -3.33 6.62 2.66
C VAL A 119 -3.49 8.14 2.74
N ARG A 120 -4.71 8.64 2.56
CA ARG A 120 -5.03 10.07 2.70
C ARG A 120 -4.68 10.59 4.09
N GLU A 121 -5.01 9.87 5.15
CA GLU A 121 -4.66 10.27 6.52
C GLU A 121 -3.13 10.33 6.73
N MET A 122 -2.40 9.32 6.24
CA MET A 122 -0.93 9.31 6.29
C MET A 122 -0.34 10.53 5.58
N PHE A 123 -0.84 10.87 4.38
CA PHE A 123 -0.41 12.08 3.66
C PHE A 123 -0.70 13.36 4.45
N HIS A 124 -1.87 13.49 5.07
CA HIS A 124 -2.17 14.63 5.94
C HIS A 124 -1.19 14.73 7.12
N ARG A 125 -0.87 13.60 7.76
CA ARG A 125 0.12 13.56 8.87
C ARG A 125 1.52 13.95 8.42
N ILE A 126 1.95 13.51 7.23
CA ILE A 126 3.25 13.88 6.66
C ILE A 126 3.30 15.39 6.39
N VAL A 127 2.29 15.93 5.72
CA VAL A 127 2.21 17.36 5.41
C VAL A 127 2.20 18.20 6.69
N ARG A 128 1.36 17.82 7.66
CA ARG A 128 1.27 18.50 8.96
C ARG A 128 2.61 18.49 9.70
N THR A 129 3.22 17.33 9.87
CA THR A 129 4.53 17.19 10.54
C THR A 129 5.60 18.05 9.87
N ARG A 130 5.62 18.09 8.53
CA ARG A 130 6.54 18.94 7.77
C ARG A 130 6.31 20.42 8.05
N THR A 131 5.06 20.88 8.04
CA THR A 131 4.71 22.28 8.34
C THR A 131 5.13 22.65 9.76
N GLU A 132 4.80 21.82 10.75
CA GLU A 132 5.18 22.04 12.16
C GLU A 132 6.70 22.12 12.34
N MET A 133 7.47 21.27 11.64
CA MET A 133 8.93 21.30 11.67
C MET A 133 9.50 22.59 11.04
N LEU A 134 8.95 23.04 9.91
CA LEU A 134 9.37 24.29 9.27
C LEU A 134 9.06 25.50 10.17
N ASP A 135 7.89 25.52 10.80
CA ASP A 135 7.51 26.56 11.75
C ASP A 135 8.47 26.61 12.95
N TYR A 136 8.83 25.46 13.51
CA TYR A 136 9.78 25.39 14.63
C TYR A 136 11.17 25.92 14.24
N LEU A 137 11.69 25.53 13.07
CA LEU A 137 12.98 26.02 12.56
C LEU A 137 12.95 27.52 12.28
N SER A 138 11.84 28.05 11.77
CA SER A 138 11.69 29.49 11.51
C SER A 138 11.73 30.31 12.80
N ARG A 139 11.12 29.82 13.88
CA ARG A 139 11.12 30.49 15.20
C ARG A 139 12.51 30.51 15.81
N LEU A 140 13.24 29.38 15.78
CA LEU A 140 14.62 29.30 16.27
C LEU A 140 15.55 30.30 15.58
N ARG A 141 15.38 30.51 14.27
CA ARG A 141 16.19 31.46 13.50
C ARG A 141 15.91 32.93 13.87
N ASN A 142 14.70 33.24 14.32
CA ASN A 142 14.31 34.60 14.69
C ASN A 142 14.66 34.94 16.16
N THR A 143 15.10 33.96 16.95
CA THR A 143 15.50 34.12 18.35
C THR A 143 17.01 34.13 18.56
N GLY A 144 17.81 34.09 17.48
CA GLY A 144 19.27 34.15 17.49
C GLY A 144 19.82 35.44 16.92
#